data_AF-A0A3C2ALY5-F1
#
_entry.id   AF-A0A3C2ALY5-F1
#
_cell.length_a   1.000
_cell.length_b   1.000
_cell.length_c   1.000
_cell.angle_alpha   90.00
_cell.angle_beta   90.00
_cell.angle_gamma   90.00
#
_symmetry.space_group_name_H-M   'P 1'
#
loop_
_entity.id
_entity.type
_entity.pdbx_description
1 polymer ?
#
loop_
_entity_poly.entity_id
_entity_poly.type
_entity_poly.pdbx_seq_one_letter_code
_entity_poly.pdbx_strand_id
1 'polypeptide(L)'
;MLMLLYYFWVMELVKKEMALDFGKVVLLENGILSFVAAANLDTITLSQLEELLAVFVEVTDGKPMPFYSDNTQMKSLGHQERKYIGDNLYLFASASAVKESSTSVRFIGNAINHLFTPKVPMRMFKTKEEAFDWLGSLE
;
A
#
# COMPACT_ATOMS: atom_id res chain seq x y z
N MET A 1 -19.03 26.14 16.81
CA MET A 1 -17.59 25.98 17.07
C MET A 1 -17.24 24.53 17.47
N LEU A 2 -17.78 23.55 16.73
CA LEU A 2 -17.48 22.10 16.87
C LEU A 2 -17.23 21.48 15.49
N MET A 3 -17.86 22.04 14.45
CA MET A 3 -17.69 21.63 13.04
C MET A 3 -16.29 21.87 12.46
N LEU A 4 -15.56 22.89 12.95
CA LEU A 4 -14.20 23.19 12.51
C LEU A 4 -13.16 22.25 13.13
N LEU A 5 -13.41 21.72 14.33
CA LEU A 5 -12.55 20.73 14.98
C LEU A 5 -12.69 19.35 14.30
N TYR A 6 -13.89 19.00 13.81
CA TYR A 6 -14.11 17.79 13.02
C TYR A 6 -13.42 17.82 11.66
N TYR A 7 -13.40 18.98 10.98
CA TYR A 7 -12.69 19.14 9.71
C TYR A 7 -11.16 19.06 9.86
N PHE A 8 -10.63 19.47 11.02
CA PHE A 8 -9.21 19.33 11.34
C PHE A 8 -8.79 17.87 11.58
N TRP A 9 -9.74 16.96 11.83
CA TRP A 9 -9.50 15.56 12.15
C TRP A 9 -9.34 14.64 10.92
N VAL A 10 -9.59 15.14 9.70
CA VAL A 10 -9.53 14.33 8.46
C VAL A 10 -8.61 14.98 7.42
N MET A 11 -7.50 15.57 7.87
CA MET A 11 -6.37 15.85 6.99
C MET A 11 -5.23 14.95 7.42
N GLU A 12 -4.96 13.91 6.63
CA GLU A 12 -3.76 13.11 6.78
C GLU A 12 -2.56 13.99 6.48
N LEU A 13 -1.81 14.34 7.52
CA LEU A 13 -0.60 15.14 7.37
C LEU A 13 0.47 14.29 6.70
N VAL A 14 0.99 14.78 5.58
CA VAL A 14 2.05 14.13 4.81
C VAL A 14 3.40 14.53 5.40
N LYS A 15 4.19 13.53 5.81
CA LYS A 15 5.55 13.71 6.30
C LYS A 15 6.56 13.77 5.15
N LYS A 16 6.43 12.85 4.18
CA LYS A 16 7.31 12.75 3.01
C LYS A 16 6.49 12.20 1.84
N GLU A 17 6.73 12.71 0.63
CA GLU A 17 6.17 12.12 -0.59
C GLU A 17 7.19 12.11 -1.72
N MET A 18 7.04 11.15 -2.63
CA MET A 18 7.84 11.03 -3.84
C MET A 18 6.93 10.66 -5.01
N ALA A 19 7.04 11.40 -6.11
CA ALA A 19 6.28 11.17 -7.32
C ALA A 19 6.97 10.15 -8.24
N LEU A 20 6.15 9.37 -8.94
CA LEU A 20 6.53 8.41 -9.98
C LEU A 20 5.65 8.68 -11.21
N ASP A 21 6.08 8.25 -12.39
CA ASP A 21 5.28 8.44 -13.61
C ASP A 21 3.92 7.71 -13.58
N PHE A 22 3.80 6.71 -12.71
CA PHE A 22 2.61 5.85 -12.56
C PHE A 22 1.90 6.01 -11.20
N GLY A 23 2.30 6.97 -10.37
CA GLY A 23 1.66 7.21 -9.08
C GLY A 23 2.52 8.04 -8.13
N LYS A 24 2.28 7.89 -6.83
CA LYS A 24 3.14 8.49 -5.81
C LYS A 24 3.19 7.65 -4.55
N VAL A 25 4.34 7.71 -3.88
CA VAL A 25 4.55 7.15 -2.56
C VAL A 25 4.39 8.26 -1.53
N VAL A 26 3.60 8.00 -0.49
CA VAL A 26 3.29 8.96 0.57
C VAL A 26 3.56 8.30 1.92
N LEU A 27 4.39 8.93 2.74
CA LEU A 27 4.54 8.61 4.16
C LEU A 27 3.80 9.68 4.97
N LEU A 28 2.85 9.22 5.77
CA LEU A 28 2.06 10.06 6.66
C LEU A 28 2.79 10.32 7.98
N GLU A 29 2.43 11.40 8.67
CA GLU A 29 2.96 11.75 10.00
C GLU A 29 2.67 10.66 11.05
N ASN A 30 1.59 9.90 10.87
CA ASN A 30 1.26 8.74 11.72
C ASN A 30 2.05 7.47 11.37
N GLY A 31 3.05 7.56 10.48
CA GLY A 31 3.93 6.43 10.14
C GLY A 31 3.37 5.46 9.11
N ILE A 32 2.15 5.65 8.60
CA ILE A 32 1.59 4.80 7.55
C ILE A 32 2.19 5.19 6.19
N LEU A 33 2.81 4.22 5.53
CA LEU A 33 3.27 4.32 4.15
C LEU A 33 2.13 3.95 3.19
N SER A 34 2.00 4.67 2.09
CA SER A 34 0.96 4.42 1.10
C SER A 34 1.47 4.58 -0.33
N PHE A 35 0.89 3.80 -1.24
CA PHE A 35 1.00 4.04 -2.67
C PHE A 35 -0.34 4.53 -3.23
N VAL A 36 -0.30 5.67 -3.90
CA VAL A 36 -1.44 6.26 -4.60
C VAL A 36 -1.19 6.11 -6.10
N ALA A 37 -1.89 5.17 -6.73
CA ALA A 37 -1.78 4.91 -8.15
C ALA A 37 -2.28 6.11 -8.99
N ALA A 38 -1.69 6.32 -10.16
CA ALA A 38 -2.25 7.23 -11.15
C ALA A 38 -3.63 6.73 -11.61
N ALA A 39 -4.53 7.65 -11.99
CA ALA A 39 -5.95 7.35 -12.25
C ALA A 39 -6.20 6.24 -13.30
N ASN A 40 -5.28 6.05 -14.24
CA ASN A 40 -5.40 5.09 -15.35
C ASN A 40 -4.53 3.85 -15.18
N LEU A 41 -3.93 3.63 -14.00
CA LEU A 41 -3.08 2.47 -13.76
C LEU A 41 -3.93 1.24 -13.41
N ASP A 42 -4.12 0.35 -14.39
CA ASP A 42 -4.87 -0.91 -14.20
C ASP A 42 -3.98 -2.17 -14.15
N THR A 43 -2.67 -1.99 -14.40
CA THR A 43 -1.63 -3.00 -14.23
C THR A 43 -0.31 -2.31 -13.87
N ILE A 44 0.63 -3.06 -13.28
CA ILE A 44 1.99 -2.62 -12.99
C ILE A 44 2.96 -3.68 -13.50
N THR A 45 4.09 -3.25 -14.08
CA THR A 45 5.13 -4.13 -14.60
C THR A 45 6.18 -4.44 -13.53
N LEU A 46 6.98 -5.49 -13.73
CA LEU A 46 8.10 -5.79 -12.84
C LEU A 46 9.10 -4.63 -12.70
N SER A 47 9.46 -3.96 -13.79
CA SER A 47 10.39 -2.81 -13.74
C SER A 47 9.83 -1.65 -12.91
N GLN A 48 8.53 -1.39 -12.99
CA GLN A 48 7.87 -0.39 -12.15
C GLN A 48 7.81 -0.82 -10.68
N LEU A 49 7.69 -2.12 -10.39
CA LEU A 49 7.76 -2.62 -9.01
C LEU A 49 9.17 -2.49 -8.41
N GLU A 50 10.22 -2.69 -9.21
CA GLU A 50 11.60 -2.50 -8.80
C GLU A 50 11.89 -1.03 -8.48
N GLU A 51 11.44 -0.11 -9.34
CA GLU A 51 11.52 1.33 -9.11
C GLU A 51 10.73 1.73 -7.85
N LEU A 52 9.49 1.23 -7.72
CA LEU A 52 8.63 1.49 -6.58
C LEU A 52 9.25 1.00 -5.26
N LEU A 53 9.89 -0.17 -5.26
CA LEU A 53 10.59 -0.70 -4.10
C LEU A 53 11.73 0.21 -3.66
N ALA A 54 12.54 0.70 -4.60
CA ALA A 54 13.63 1.63 -4.31
C ALA A 54 13.09 2.91 -3.64
N VAL A 55 12.00 3.47 -4.18
CA VAL A 55 11.33 4.64 -3.59
C VAL A 55 10.75 4.33 -2.21
N PHE A 56 10.13 3.18 -1.99
CA PHE A 56 9.64 2.82 -0.65
C PHE A 56 10.76 2.76 0.39
N VAL A 57 11.89 2.14 0.06
CA VAL A 57 13.05 2.05 0.94
C VAL A 57 13.64 3.44 1.22
N GLU A 58 13.71 4.31 0.21
CA GLU A 58 14.18 5.69 0.38
C GLU A 58 13.21 6.54 1.22
N VAL A 59 11.90 6.45 0.99
CA VAL A 59 10.89 7.20 1.74
C VAL A 59 10.88 6.79 3.21
N THR A 60 11.16 5.52 3.50
CA THR A 60 11.14 4.96 4.85
C THR A 60 12.50 4.98 5.55
N ASP A 61 13.53 5.55 4.91
CA ASP A 61 14.92 5.51 5.38
C ASP A 61 15.38 4.08 5.75
N GLY A 62 14.92 3.09 4.98
CA GLY A 62 15.20 1.67 5.17
C GLY A 62 14.50 0.99 6.35
N LYS A 63 13.60 1.70 7.06
CA LYS A 63 12.85 1.13 8.18
C LYS A 63 11.46 0.65 7.72
N PRO A 64 11.12 -0.65 7.85
CA PRO A 64 9.80 -1.12 7.48
C PRO A 64 8.67 -0.42 8.25
N MET A 65 7.62 0.01 7.54
CA MET A 65 6.48 0.77 8.06
C MET A 65 5.14 0.04 7.82
N PRO A 66 4.07 0.32 8.59
CA PRO A 66 2.73 -0.12 8.23
C PRO A 66 2.38 0.40 6.82
N PHE A 67 1.97 -0.48 5.92
CA PHE A 67 1.73 -0.14 4.51
C PHE A 67 0.26 -0.28 4.14
N TYR A 68 -0.26 0.72 3.43
CA TYR A 68 -1.59 0.70 2.84
C TYR A 68 -1.53 0.86 1.31
N SER A 69 -2.36 0.10 0.59
CA SER A 69 -2.56 0.29 -0.84
C SER A 69 -4.05 0.25 -1.22
N ASP A 70 -4.45 1.20 -2.06
CA ASP A 70 -5.74 1.18 -2.73
C ASP A 70 -5.56 0.60 -4.14
N ASN A 71 -5.80 -0.70 -4.27
CA ASN A 71 -5.62 -1.42 -5.53
C ASN A 71 -6.94 -1.56 -6.31
N THR A 72 -7.97 -0.78 -5.97
CA THR A 72 -9.33 -0.97 -6.50
C THR A 72 -9.45 -0.85 -8.03
N GLN A 73 -8.53 -0.12 -8.66
CA GLN A 73 -8.46 0.05 -10.13
C GLN A 73 -7.64 -1.04 -10.83
N MET A 74 -6.87 -1.85 -10.09
CA MET A 74 -6.04 -2.91 -10.65
C MET A 74 -6.92 -4.03 -11.22
N LYS A 75 -6.72 -4.34 -12.50
CA LYS A 75 -7.44 -5.40 -13.21
C LYS A 75 -6.62 -6.68 -13.31
N SER A 76 -5.30 -6.55 -13.41
CA SER A 76 -4.39 -7.68 -13.59
C SER A 76 -3.04 -7.45 -12.93
N LEU A 77 -2.39 -8.56 -12.60
CA LEU A 77 -1.00 -8.59 -12.16
C LEU A 77 -0.40 -9.89 -12.69
N GLY A 78 0.80 -9.86 -13.27
CA GLY A 78 1.42 -11.07 -13.80
C GLY A 78 1.97 -11.97 -12.70
N HIS A 79 2.47 -13.14 -13.09
CA HIS A 79 3.04 -14.10 -12.14
C HIS A 79 4.34 -13.59 -11.53
N GLN A 80 5.23 -13.01 -12.35
CA GLN A 80 6.52 -12.50 -11.89
C GLN A 80 6.33 -11.33 -10.92
N GLU A 81 5.38 -10.44 -11.20
CA GLU A 81 5.02 -9.31 -10.36
C GLU A 81 4.48 -9.77 -9.00
N ARG A 82 3.55 -10.74 -8.98
CA ARG A 82 3.05 -11.31 -7.72
C ARG A 82 4.16 -11.94 -6.88
N LYS A 83 5.05 -12.70 -7.52
CA LYS A 83 6.19 -13.32 -6.84
C LYS A 83 7.12 -12.26 -6.27
N TYR A 84 7.45 -11.24 -7.07
CA TYR A 84 8.29 -10.13 -6.65
C TYR A 84 7.72 -9.41 -5.44
N ILE A 85 6.42 -9.13 -5.42
CA ILE A 85 5.75 -8.53 -4.26
C ILE A 85 5.87 -9.44 -3.03
N GLY A 86 5.52 -10.72 -3.15
CA GLY A 86 5.62 -11.66 -2.02
C GLY A 86 7.03 -11.76 -1.43
N ASP A 87 8.04 -11.79 -2.30
CA ASP A 87 9.44 -11.91 -1.92
C ASP A 87 10.04 -10.63 -1.32
N ASN A 88 9.50 -9.44 -1.61
CA ASN A 88 10.15 -8.17 -1.26
C ASN A 88 9.34 -7.27 -0.33
N LEU A 89 8.07 -7.59 -0.05
CA LEU A 89 7.18 -6.75 0.76
C LEU A 89 7.78 -6.38 2.13
N TYR A 90 8.50 -7.32 2.76
CA TYR A 90 9.11 -7.13 4.09
C TYR A 90 10.24 -6.09 4.14
N LEU A 91 10.79 -5.70 2.98
CA LEU A 91 11.90 -4.75 2.91
C LEU A 91 11.47 -3.34 3.29
N PHE A 92 10.18 -3.01 3.11
CA PHE A 92 9.64 -1.70 3.40
C PHE A 92 8.35 -1.74 4.23
N ALA A 93 7.67 -2.87 4.31
CA ALA A 93 6.43 -3.01 5.07
C ALA A 93 6.65 -3.84 6.33
N SER A 94 6.12 -3.40 7.47
CA SER A 94 5.99 -4.21 8.70
C SER A 94 4.69 -5.01 8.71
N ALA A 95 3.66 -4.48 8.05
CA ALA A 95 2.36 -5.09 7.77
C ALA A 95 1.77 -4.46 6.50
N SER A 96 0.86 -5.16 5.82
CA SER A 96 0.26 -4.70 4.56
C SER A 96 -1.26 -4.77 4.59
N ALA A 97 -1.91 -3.63 4.42
CA ALA A 97 -3.34 -3.51 4.24
C ALA A 97 -3.66 -3.18 2.78
N VAL A 98 -4.53 -3.99 2.17
CA VAL A 98 -4.95 -3.79 0.78
C VAL A 98 -6.45 -3.55 0.73
N LYS A 99 -6.87 -2.42 0.19
CA LYS A 99 -8.30 -2.17 -0.06
C LYS A 99 -8.75 -2.96 -1.28
N GLU A 100 -9.77 -3.80 -1.11
CA GLU A 100 -10.36 -4.61 -2.16
C GLU A 100 -11.80 -4.16 -2.49
N SER A 101 -12.01 -3.70 -3.73
CA SER A 101 -13.35 -3.41 -4.26
C SER A 101 -13.80 -4.41 -5.33
N SER A 102 -12.88 -5.19 -5.89
CA SER A 102 -13.14 -6.04 -7.05
C SER A 102 -12.70 -7.49 -6.83
N THR A 103 -13.36 -8.41 -7.54
CA THR A 103 -13.02 -9.83 -7.54
C THR A 103 -11.60 -10.10 -8.03
N SER A 104 -11.10 -9.31 -9.00
CA SER A 104 -9.73 -9.38 -9.50
C SER A 104 -8.71 -9.08 -8.40
N VAL A 105 -8.91 -8.01 -7.63
CA VAL A 105 -8.02 -7.63 -6.52
C VAL A 105 -8.01 -8.71 -5.45
N ARG A 106 -9.18 -9.28 -5.11
CA ARG A 106 -9.26 -10.39 -4.16
C ARG A 106 -8.49 -11.63 -4.63
N PHE A 107 -8.65 -12.00 -5.90
CA PHE A 107 -7.93 -13.13 -6.48
C PHE A 107 -6.41 -12.90 -6.43
N ILE A 108 -5.95 -11.71 -6.83
CA ILE A 108 -4.53 -11.34 -6.82
C ILE A 108 -3.97 -11.36 -5.40
N GLY A 109 -4.67 -10.74 -4.44
CA GLY A 109 -4.28 -10.73 -3.03
C GLY A 109 -4.19 -12.13 -2.44
N ASN A 110 -5.17 -12.99 -2.74
CA ASN A 110 -5.14 -14.39 -2.28
C ASN A 110 -4.00 -15.17 -2.92
N ALA A 111 -3.73 -14.97 -4.21
CA ALA A 111 -2.61 -15.61 -4.88
C ALA A 111 -1.26 -15.21 -4.26
N ILE A 112 -1.08 -13.94 -3.90
CA ILE A 112 0.13 -13.47 -3.19
C ILE A 112 0.22 -14.14 -1.81
N ASN A 113 -0.85 -14.08 -1.01
CA ASN A 113 -0.87 -14.63 0.35
C ASN A 113 -0.62 -16.14 0.42
N HIS A 114 -1.12 -16.91 -0.55
CA HIS A 114 -1.08 -18.36 -0.51
C HIS A 114 0.06 -19.00 -1.32
N LEU A 115 0.54 -18.35 -2.39
CA LEU A 115 1.58 -18.93 -3.27
C LEU A 115 2.96 -18.36 -3.01
N PHE A 116 3.04 -17.10 -2.55
CA PHE A 116 4.30 -16.38 -2.34
C PHE A 116 4.45 -15.89 -0.90
N THR A 117 3.58 -16.40 0.00
CA THR A 117 3.48 -16.18 1.45
C THR A 117 4.41 -15.07 1.97
N PRO A 118 3.94 -13.81 1.97
CA PRO A 118 4.72 -12.69 2.46
C PRO A 118 5.19 -12.93 3.90
N LYS A 119 6.40 -12.49 4.23
CA LYS A 119 6.96 -12.60 5.59
C LYS A 119 6.32 -11.64 6.61
N VAL A 120 5.32 -10.87 6.19
CA VAL A 120 4.66 -9.85 6.98
C VAL A 120 3.16 -10.08 7.00
N PRO A 121 2.45 -9.72 8.08
CA PRO A 121 1.00 -9.80 8.13
C PRO A 121 0.40 -9.01 6.96
N MET A 122 -0.47 -9.65 6.19
CA MET A 122 -1.19 -9.02 5.10
C MET A 122 -2.68 -9.28 5.22
N ARG A 123 -3.49 -8.23 5.14
CA ARG A 123 -4.96 -8.31 5.23
C ARG A 123 -5.63 -7.43 4.19
N MET A 124 -6.78 -7.88 3.71
CA MET A 124 -7.61 -7.13 2.77
C MET A 124 -8.82 -6.52 3.48
N PHE A 125 -9.21 -5.32 3.06
CA PHE A 125 -10.26 -4.50 3.69
C PHE A 125 -11.22 -3.93 2.65
N LYS A 126 -12.44 -3.60 3.08
CA LYS A 126 -13.43 -2.94 2.21
C LYS A 126 -13.26 -1.43 2.18
N THR A 127 -12.87 -0.85 3.30
CA THR A 127 -12.74 0.59 3.47
C THR A 127 -11.31 0.96 3.88
N LYS A 128 -10.97 2.23 3.71
CA LYS A 128 -9.64 2.75 4.10
C LYS A 128 -9.56 2.84 5.62
N GLU A 129 -10.65 3.22 6.25
CA GLU A 129 -10.81 3.40 7.69
C GLU A 129 -10.52 2.09 8.44
N GLU A 130 -11.13 0.97 8.02
CA GLU A 130 -10.87 -0.34 8.62
C GLU A 130 -9.41 -0.78 8.47
N ALA A 131 -8.79 -0.46 7.33
CA ALA A 131 -7.39 -0.75 7.08
C ALA A 131 -6.47 0.05 8.00
N PHE A 132 -6.75 1.33 8.18
CA PHE A 132 -5.97 2.23 9.03
C PHE A 132 -6.11 1.86 10.51
N ASP A 133 -7.33 1.56 10.96
CA ASP A 133 -7.58 1.09 12.33
C ASP A 133 -6.80 -0.19 12.62
N TRP A 134 -6.78 -1.14 11.67
CA TRP A 134 -6.00 -2.35 11.83
C TRP A 134 -4.50 -2.08 11.85
N LEU A 135 -3.97 -1.27 10.93
CA LEU A 135 -2.54 -0.94 10.90
C LEU A 135 -2.10 -0.25 12.19
N GLY A 136 -2.89 0.68 12.72
CA GLY A 136 -2.62 1.35 13.99
C GLY A 136 -2.75 0.45 15.22
N SER A 137 -3.46 -0.69 15.12
CA SER A 137 -3.57 -1.67 16.21
C SER A 137 -2.36 -2.61 16.34
N LEU A 138 -1.41 -2.55 15.41
CA LEU A 138 -0.23 -3.42 15.37
C LEU A 138 1.01 -2.80 16.05
N GLU A 139 0.90 -1.58 16.57
CA GLU A 139 1.95 -0.90 17.35
C GLU A 139 2.11 -1.46 18.77
#